data_AF-A0A2E8WP39-F1
#
_entry.id   AF-A0A2E8WP39-F1
#
_cell.length_a   1.000
_cell.length_b   1.000
_cell.length_c   1.000
_cell.angle_alpha   90.00
_cell.angle_beta   90.00
_cell.angle_gamma   90.00
#
_symmetry.space_group_name_H-M   'P 1'
#
loop_
_entity.id
_entity.type
_entity.pdbx_description
1 polymer ?
#
loop_
_entity_poly.entity_id
_entity_poly.type
_entity_poly.pdbx_seq_one_letter_code
_entity_poly.pdbx_strand_id
1 'polypeptide(L)' 'MEHILKFLLSPWAWAMGFLWPLATQTLIAAELMASGPTTWAVGAVIALALALIAHFKGSWIWIK' A
#
# COMPACT_ATOMS: atom_id res chain seq x y z
N MET A 1 -15.79 14.56 -10.72
CA MET A 1 -15.92 13.46 -9.73
C MET A 1 -15.21 12.18 -10.19
N GLU A 2 -15.41 11.76 -11.43
CA GLU A 2 -14.80 10.51 -11.97
C GLU A 2 -13.27 10.45 -11.82
N HIS A 3 -12.54 11.52 -12.19
CA HIS A 3 -11.08 11.56 -12.07
C HIS A 3 -10.58 11.47 -10.61
N ILE A 4 -11.32 12.01 -9.66
CA ILE A 4 -10.98 11.95 -8.23
C ILE A 4 -11.15 10.51 -7.73
N LEU A 5 -12.25 9.85 -8.09
CA LEU A 5 -12.49 8.45 -7.73
C LEU A 5 -11.44 7.53 -8.35
N LYS A 6 -11.10 7.72 -9.64
CA LYS A 6 -10.02 6.98 -10.31
C LYS A 6 -8.66 7.17 -9.63
N PHE A 7 -8.38 8.38 -9.15
CA PHE A 7 -7.16 8.66 -8.41
C PHE A 7 -7.15 7.97 -7.04
N LEU A 8 -8.21 8.13 -6.23
CA LEU A 8 -8.34 7.53 -4.89
C LEU A 8 -8.29 6.00 -4.95
N LEU A 9 -8.85 5.42 -6.01
CA LEU A 9 -8.85 4.00 -6.27
C LEU A 9 -7.70 3.57 -7.19
N SER A 10 -6.67 4.40 -7.37
CA SER A 10 -5.45 3.98 -8.08
C SER A 10 -4.62 3.04 -7.21
N PRO A 11 -3.80 2.15 -7.80
CA PRO A 11 -2.92 1.28 -7.03
C PRO A 11 -2.01 2.06 -6.07
N TRP A 12 -1.57 3.25 -6.49
CA TRP A 12 -0.69 4.12 -5.73
C TRP A 12 -1.37 4.78 -4.53
N ALA A 13 -2.56 5.34 -4.73
CA ALA A 13 -3.32 5.95 -3.64
C ALA A 13 -3.72 4.90 -2.60
N TRP A 14 -4.11 3.70 -3.06
CA TRP A 14 -4.40 2.58 -2.17
C TRP A 14 -3.17 2.09 -1.41
N ALA A 15 -2.00 2.04 -2.08
CA ALA A 15 -0.76 1.66 -1.43
C ALA A 15 -0.39 2.62 -0.29
N MET A 16 -0.47 3.92 -0.55
CA MET A 16 -0.10 4.96 0.43
C MET A 16 -1.14 5.10 1.55
N GLY A 17 -2.44 5.11 1.20
CA GLY A 17 -3.52 5.38 2.14
C GLY A 17 -3.98 4.18 2.94
N PHE A 18 -3.73 2.96 2.46
CA PHE A 18 -4.22 1.73 3.09
C PHE A 18 -3.12 0.70 3.34
N LEU A 19 -2.41 0.25 2.30
CA LEU A 19 -1.43 -0.84 2.48
C LEU A 19 -0.28 -0.47 3.38
N TRP A 20 0.25 0.75 3.28
CA TRP A 20 1.41 1.15 4.06
C TRP A 20 1.10 1.18 5.57
N PRO A 21 0.04 1.86 6.03
CA PRO A 21 -0.39 1.74 7.43
C PRO A 21 -0.68 0.29 7.82
N LEU A 22 -1.39 -0.47 6.97
CA LEU A 22 -1.74 -1.86 7.28
C LEU A 22 -0.49 -2.73 7.49
N ALA A 23 0.46 -2.71 6.54
CA ALA A 23 1.69 -3.49 6.63
C ALA A 23 2.51 -3.11 7.87
N THR A 24 2.62 -1.81 8.16
CA THR A 24 3.31 -1.31 9.36
C THR A 24 2.64 -1.85 10.63
N GLN A 25 1.31 -1.75 10.73
CA GLN A 25 0.55 -2.23 11.89
C GLN A 25 0.61 -3.76 12.01
N THR A 26 0.61 -4.50 10.91
CA THR A 26 0.77 -5.96 10.92
C THR A 26 2.15 -6.35 11.47
N LEU A 27 3.23 -5.67 11.07
CA LEU A 27 4.57 -5.93 11.60
C LEU A 27 4.66 -5.69 13.11
N ILE A 28 4.02 -4.63 13.60
CA ILE A 28 3.99 -4.30 15.03
C ILE A 28 3.12 -5.30 15.80
N ALA A 29 1.91 -5.58 15.32
CA ALA A 29 0.95 -6.46 16.00
C ALA A 29 1.42 -7.92 16.03
N ALA A 30 2.19 -8.35 15.03
CA ALA A 30 2.81 -9.68 15.00
C ALA A 30 4.13 -9.76 15.77
N GLU A 31 4.51 -8.69 16.49
CA GLU A 31 5.77 -8.58 17.24
C GLU A 31 7.04 -8.83 16.38
N LEU A 32 6.94 -8.62 15.05
CA LEU A 32 8.06 -8.80 14.13
C LEU A 32 9.01 -7.61 14.15
N MET A 33 8.50 -6.43 14.47
CA MET A 33 9.30 -5.20 14.62
C MET A 33 8.70 -4.28 15.69
N ALA A 34 9.56 -3.59 16.44
CA ALA A 34 9.13 -2.56 17.38
C ALA A 34 8.53 -1.35 16.65
N SER A 35 7.63 -0.61 17.32
CA SER A 35 7.12 0.66 16.76
C SER A 35 8.27 1.66 16.60
N GLY A 36 8.41 2.22 15.40
CA GLY A 36 9.45 3.21 15.12
C GLY A 36 9.63 3.50 13.62
N PRO A 37 10.46 4.50 13.27
CA PRO A 37 10.65 4.93 11.88
C PRO A 37 11.09 3.82 10.93
N THR A 38 11.88 2.86 11.42
CA THR A 38 12.34 1.70 10.66
C THR A 38 11.19 0.81 10.22
N THR A 39 10.23 0.52 11.11
CA THR A 39 9.05 -0.30 10.81
C THR A 39 8.13 0.38 9.81
N TRP A 40 8.00 1.71 9.89
CA TRP A 40 7.31 2.50 8.87
C TRP A 40 8.01 2.42 7.52
N ALA A 41 9.34 2.51 7.46
CA ALA A 41 10.08 2.36 6.21
C ALA A 41 9.91 0.96 5.59
N VAL A 42 9.95 -0.10 6.41
CA VAL A 42 9.70 -1.48 5.95
C VAL A 42 8.27 -1.64 5.44
N GLY A 43 7.28 -1.12 6.18
CA GLY A 43 5.89 -1.11 5.74
C GLY A 43 5.71 -0.40 4.39
N ALA A 44 6.44 0.69 4.15
CA ALA A 44 6.41 1.42 2.88
C ALA A 44 6.95 0.55 1.72
N VAL A 45 8.07 -0.15 1.95
CA VAL A 45 8.67 -1.06 0.96
C VAL A 45 7.71 -2.19 0.60
N ILE A 46 7.05 -2.80 1.59
CA ILE A 46 6.04 -3.84 1.37
C ILE A 46 4.87 -3.30 0.54
N ALA A 47 4.32 -2.15 0.94
CA ALA A 47 3.21 -1.52 0.23
C ALA A 47 3.57 -1.18 -1.22
N LEU A 48 4.78 -0.66 -1.44
CA LEU A 48 5.29 -0.35 -2.78
C LEU A 48 5.41 -1.59 -3.65
N ALA A 49 5.97 -2.69 -3.13
CA ALA A 49 6.09 -3.94 -3.87
C ALA A 49 4.71 -4.48 -4.29
N LEU A 50 3.73 -4.46 -3.39
CA LEU A 50 2.36 -4.87 -3.68
C LEU A 50 1.68 -3.93 -4.70
N ALA A 51 1.92 -2.63 -4.61
CA ALA A 51 1.42 -1.64 -5.57
C ALA A 51 1.96 -1.89 -6.98
N LEU A 52 3.26 -2.19 -7.10
CA LEU A 52 3.90 -2.51 -8.37
C LEU A 52 3.30 -3.80 -8.97
N ILE A 53 3.13 -4.84 -8.15
CA ILE A 53 2.47 -6.08 -8.59
C ILE A 53 1.06 -5.78 -9.10
N ALA A 54 0.26 -5.03 -8.34
CA ALA A 54 -1.10 -4.66 -8.72
C ALA A 54 -1.14 -3.84 -10.02
N HIS A 55 -0.19 -2.93 -10.20
CA HIS A 55 -0.07 -2.09 -11.39
C HIS A 55 0.28 -2.91 -12.64
N PHE A 56 1.31 -3.77 -12.57
CA PHE A 56 1.76 -4.54 -13.73
C PHE A 56 0.87 -5.74 -14.06
N LYS A 57 0.15 -6.31 -13.08
CA LYS A 57 -0.73 -7.46 -13.31
C LYS A 57 -2.01 -7.09 -14.07
N GLY A 58 -2.31 -5.80 -14.27
CA GLY A 58 -3.51 -5.34 -14.96
C GLY A 58 -4.81 -5.79 -14.30
N SER A 59 -4.76 -6.12 -13.00
CA SER A 59 -5.87 -6.69 -12.23
C SER A 59 -6.61 -5.64 -11.40
N TRP A 60 -6.29 -4.36 -11.59
CA TRP A 60 -6.84 -3.28 -10.79
C TRP A 60 -8.15 -2.76 -11.40
N ILE A 61 -9.03 -2.20 -10.55
CA ILE A 61 -10.40 -1.76 -10.90
C ILE A 61 -10.46 -0.88 -12.16
N TRP A 62 -9.35 -0.25 -12.54
CA TRP A 62 -9.24 0.68 -13.67
C TRP A 62 -8.17 0.31 -14.70
N ILE A 63 -7.41 -0.77 -14.49
CA ILE A 63 -6.43 -1.24 -15.49
C ILE A 63 -7.16 -2.22 -16.41
N LYS A 64 -8.14 -1.67 -17.12
CA LYS A 64 -8.76 -2.13 -18.37
C LYS A 64 -9.76 -1.06 -18.84
#